data_AF-A0A2W4X5K7-F1
#
_entry.id   AF-A0A2W4X5K7-F1
#
_cell.length_a   1.000
_cell.length_b   1.000
_cell.length_c   1.000
_cell.angle_alpha   90.00
_cell.angle_beta   90.00
_cell.angle_gamma   90.00
#
_symmetry.space_group_name_H-M   'P 1'
#
loop_
_entity.id
_entity.type
_entity.pdbx_description
1 polymer ?
#
loop_
_entity_poly.entity_id
_entity_poly.type
_entity_poly.pdbx_seq_one_letter_code
_entity_poly.pdbx_strand_id
1 'polypeptide(L)'
;MLTVSLTELPSLATEVEAEARALTVQTEVTPALLASIDDFSGDAERLSVALRQAGVEQDLPCIFHGIAEDARERSAALQAADTAEEREAAFVSLRVLLDDAILIAPMAAGAAADLVAEQHVASR
;
A
#
# COMPACT_ATOMS: atom_id res chain seq x y z
N MET A 1 18.90 0.17 6.01
CA MET A 1 17.57 -0.32 5.58
C MET A 1 17.02 -1.15 6.73
N LEU A 2 15.85 -0.79 7.24
CA LEU A 2 15.15 -1.59 8.27
C LEU A 2 14.63 -2.85 7.57
N THR A 3 15.09 -4.02 8.02
CA THR A 3 14.59 -5.31 7.54
C THR A 3 13.29 -5.58 8.27
N VAL A 4 12.17 -5.64 7.54
CA VAL A 4 10.87 -6.09 8.10
C VAL A 4 11.00 -7.59 8.36
N SER A 5 10.77 -8.02 9.60
CA SER A 5 10.79 -9.44 9.92
C SER A 5 9.53 -10.13 9.40
N LEU A 6 9.61 -11.45 9.15
CA LEU A 6 8.46 -12.24 8.71
C LEU A 6 7.24 -12.10 9.64
N THR A 7 7.50 -11.94 10.95
CA THR A 7 6.47 -11.77 11.98
C THR A 7 5.80 -10.39 11.96
N GLU A 8 6.42 -9.38 11.35
CA GLU A 8 5.90 -8.01 11.26
C GLU A 8 5.11 -7.78 9.97
N LEU A 9 5.26 -8.64 8.96
CA LEU A 9 4.59 -8.54 7.67
C LEU A 9 3.05 -8.40 7.76
N PRO A 10 2.33 -9.20 8.58
CA PRO A 10 0.89 -9.02 8.71
C PRO A 10 0.50 -7.66 9.29
N SER A 11 1.34 -7.09 10.16
CA SER A 11 1.10 -5.77 10.74
C SER A 11 1.32 -4.68 9.69
N LEU A 12 2.40 -4.77 8.91
CA LEU A 12 2.66 -3.83 7.81
C LEU A 12 1.54 -3.85 6.76
N ALA A 13 1.01 -5.02 6.41
CA ALA A 13 -0.14 -5.11 5.52
C ALA A 13 -1.39 -4.44 6.10
N THR A 14 -1.61 -4.56 7.41
CA THR A 14 -2.71 -3.88 8.10
C THR A 14 -2.53 -2.36 8.14
N GLU A 15 -1.29 -1.89 8.30
CA GLU A 15 -0.94 -0.46 8.24
C GLU A 15 -1.26 0.12 6.85
N VAL A 16 -0.82 -0.54 5.78
CA VAL A 16 -1.14 -0.14 4.39
C VAL A 16 -2.65 -0.09 4.15
N GLU A 17 -3.41 -1.06 4.66
CA GLU A 17 -4.88 -1.02 4.58
C GLU A 17 -5.47 0.19 5.30
N ALA A 18 -5.02 0.45 6.53
CA ALA A 18 -5.52 1.53 7.37
C ALA A 18 -5.21 2.91 6.77
N GLU A 19 -4.01 3.08 6.22
CA GLU A 19 -3.61 4.28 5.48
C GLU A 19 -4.49 4.49 4.24
N ALA A 20 -4.72 3.43 3.46
CA ALA A 20 -5.60 3.52 2.29
C ALA A 20 -7.01 3.97 2.68
N ARG A 21 -7.57 3.42 3.76
CA ARG A 21 -8.87 3.86 4.32
C ARG A 21 -8.86 5.30 4.80
N ALA A 22 -7.77 5.76 5.41
CA ALA A 22 -7.65 7.13 5.89
C ALA A 22 -7.53 8.14 4.73
N LEU A 23 -6.96 7.72 3.60
CA LEU A 23 -6.83 8.54 2.40
C LEU A 23 -8.15 8.65 1.61
N THR A 24 -9.01 7.62 1.58
CA THR A 24 -10.27 7.67 0.80
C THR A 24 -11.26 8.74 1.27
N VAL A 25 -11.21 9.09 2.56
CA VAL A 25 -12.07 10.12 3.18
C VAL A 25 -11.60 11.54 2.92
N GLN A 26 -10.40 11.72 2.34
CA GLN A 26 -9.85 13.04 2.03
C GLN A 26 -10.53 13.62 0.78
N THR A 27 -10.82 14.93 0.82
CA THR A 27 -11.55 15.61 -0.26
C THR A 27 -10.88 16.91 -0.70
N GLU A 28 -9.79 17.31 -0.07
CA GLU A 28 -9.10 18.57 -0.34
C GLU A 28 -7.61 18.34 -0.54
N VAL A 29 -7.04 18.96 -1.57
CA VAL A 29 -5.60 18.89 -1.84
C VAL A 29 -4.87 19.77 -0.84
N THR A 30 -4.20 19.14 0.12
CA THR A 30 -3.39 19.81 1.11
C THR A 30 -1.97 19.25 1.13
N PRO A 31 -0.95 19.99 1.61
CA PRO A 31 0.39 19.44 1.78
C PRO A 31 0.42 18.20 2.68
N ALA A 32 -0.46 18.13 3.67
CA ALA A 32 -0.60 16.97 4.55
C ALA A 32 -1.12 15.74 3.79
N LEU A 33 -2.13 15.92 2.92
CA LEU A 33 -2.62 14.84 2.06
C LEU A 33 -1.50 14.28 1.18
N LEU A 34 -0.74 15.15 0.53
CA LEU A 34 0.33 14.74 -0.37
C LEU A 34 1.41 13.93 0.37
N ALA A 35 1.81 14.40 1.55
CA ALA A 35 2.72 13.64 2.41
C ALA A 35 2.15 12.28 2.79
N SER A 36 0.86 12.20 3.14
CA SER A 36 0.23 10.91 3.46
C SER A 36 0.12 9.96 2.27
N ILE A 37 -0.02 10.46 1.03
CA ILE A 37 0.03 9.62 -0.17
C ILE A 37 1.45 9.10 -0.40
N ASP A 38 2.45 9.95 -0.18
CA ASP A 38 3.86 9.57 -0.31
C ASP A 38 4.28 8.54 0.75
N ASP A 39 3.81 8.68 1.99
CA ASP A 39 3.99 7.70 3.07
C ASP A 39 3.33 6.37 2.70
N PHE A 40 2.06 6.38 2.27
CA PHE A 40 1.36 5.19 1.79
C PHE A 40 2.08 4.48 0.65
N SER A 41 2.60 5.25 -0.32
CA SER A 41 3.42 4.69 -1.41
C SER A 41 4.67 4.01 -0.87
N GLY A 42 5.38 4.65 0.06
CA GLY A 42 6.55 4.08 0.72
C GLY A 42 6.23 2.77 1.42
N ASP A 43 5.07 2.67 2.07
CA ASP A 43 4.68 1.52 2.88
C ASP A 43 4.22 0.36 2.02
N ALA A 44 3.50 0.65 0.92
CA ALA A 44 3.19 -0.33 -0.12
C ALA A 44 4.47 -0.90 -0.77
N GLU A 45 5.48 -0.06 -1.06
CA GLU A 45 6.77 -0.53 -1.61
C GLU A 45 7.53 -1.38 -0.58
N ARG A 46 7.56 -0.95 0.69
CA ARG A 46 8.15 -1.73 1.78
C ARG A 46 7.49 -3.10 1.91
N LEU A 47 6.16 -3.15 1.83
CA LEU A 47 5.40 -4.39 1.88
C LEU A 47 5.71 -5.29 0.69
N SER A 48 5.73 -4.75 -0.54
CA SER A 48 6.14 -5.47 -1.75
C SER A 48 7.49 -6.17 -1.58
N VAL A 49 8.51 -5.42 -1.17
CA VAL A 49 9.86 -5.94 -0.98
C VAL A 49 9.88 -7.02 0.09
N ALA A 50 9.19 -6.81 1.20
CA ALA A 50 9.18 -7.74 2.32
C ALA A 50 8.43 -9.05 1.99
N LEU A 51 7.29 -8.99 1.28
CA LEU A 51 6.57 -10.16 0.78
C LEU A 51 7.44 -10.97 -0.20
N ARG A 52 8.16 -10.29 -1.09
CA ARG A 52 9.10 -10.95 -2.02
C ARG A 52 10.24 -11.65 -1.28
N GLN A 53 10.81 -10.99 -0.26
CA GLN A 53 11.88 -11.58 0.56
C GLN A 53 11.39 -12.77 1.39
N ALA A 54 10.13 -12.75 1.82
CA ALA A 54 9.47 -13.85 2.52
C ALA A 54 9.14 -15.05 1.61
N GLY A 55 9.19 -14.88 0.30
CA GLY A 55 8.85 -15.94 -0.66
C GLY A 55 7.35 -16.10 -0.91
N VAL A 56 6.54 -15.07 -0.62
CA VAL A 56 5.12 -15.04 -1.01
C VAL A 56 5.01 -15.10 -2.54
N GLU A 57 3.94 -15.72 -3.04
CA GLU A 57 3.65 -15.83 -4.48
C GLU A 57 3.84 -14.49 -5.20
N GLN A 58 4.45 -14.54 -6.40
CA GLN A 58 4.95 -13.37 -7.11
C GLN A 58 3.89 -12.28 -7.35
N ASP A 59 2.61 -12.66 -7.46
CA ASP A 59 1.53 -11.72 -7.77
C ASP A 59 1.39 -10.64 -6.70
N LEU A 60 1.37 -11.00 -5.41
CA LEU A 60 1.16 -10.03 -4.34
C LEU A 60 2.29 -8.97 -4.26
N PRO A 61 3.60 -9.34 -4.20
CA PRO A 61 4.67 -8.36 -4.29
C PRO A 61 4.58 -7.45 -5.52
N CYS A 62 4.29 -8.01 -6.70
CA CYS A 62 4.17 -7.21 -7.92
C CYS A 62 3.00 -6.22 -7.86
N ILE A 63 1.87 -6.64 -7.30
CA ILE A 63 0.69 -5.78 -7.11
C ILE A 63 1.02 -4.60 -6.18
N PHE A 64 1.65 -4.84 -5.02
CA PHE A 64 1.99 -3.75 -4.09
C PHE A 64 3.05 -2.80 -4.65
N HIS A 65 3.98 -3.30 -5.46
CA HIS A 65 4.91 -2.44 -6.20
C HIS A 65 4.15 -1.51 -7.17
N GLY A 66 3.20 -2.05 -7.94
CA GLY A 66 2.36 -1.27 -8.83
C GLY A 66 1.52 -0.23 -8.07
N ILE A 67 0.94 -0.60 -6.93
CA ILE A 67 0.20 0.33 -6.08
C ILE A 67 1.09 1.49 -5.60
N ALA A 68 2.34 1.20 -5.21
CA ALA A 68 3.30 2.20 -4.78
C ALA A 68 3.70 3.15 -5.92
N GLU A 69 3.90 2.64 -7.14
CA GLU A 69 4.14 3.46 -8.33
C GLU A 69 2.94 4.35 -8.65
N ASP A 70 1.74 3.76 -8.75
CA ASP A 70 0.51 4.48 -9.08
C ASP A 70 0.20 5.57 -8.04
N ALA A 71 0.44 5.32 -6.75
CA ALA A 71 0.26 6.31 -5.68
C ALA A 71 1.15 7.55 -5.89
N ARG A 72 2.42 7.35 -6.28
CA ARG A 72 3.34 8.46 -6.61
C ARG A 72 2.86 9.26 -7.80
N GLU A 73 2.36 8.57 -8.83
CA GLU A 73 1.77 9.25 -9.99
C GLU A 73 0.53 10.07 -9.59
N ARG A 74 -0.34 9.54 -8.72
CA ARG A 74 -1.52 10.27 -8.27
C ARG A 74 -1.14 11.47 -7.39
N SER A 75 -0.12 11.35 -6.53
CA SER A 75 0.45 12.47 -5.77
C SER A 75 0.93 13.59 -6.71
N ALA A 76 1.70 13.24 -7.74
CA ALA A 76 2.17 14.21 -8.74
C ALA A 76 1.03 14.83 -9.55
N ALA A 77 0.01 14.04 -9.92
CA ALA A 77 -1.17 14.55 -10.63
C ALA A 77 -1.97 15.54 -9.78
N LEU A 78 -2.16 15.26 -8.48
CA LEU A 78 -2.83 16.17 -7.56
C LEU A 78 -2.04 17.48 -7.37
N GLN A 79 -0.71 17.41 -7.34
CA GLN A 79 0.16 18.60 -7.26
C GLN A 79 0.10 19.46 -8.53
N ALA A 80 -0.02 18.83 -9.70
CA ALA A 80 -0.05 19.53 -10.99
C ALA A 80 -1.45 20.02 -11.41
N ALA A 81 -2.50 19.65 -10.68
CA ALA A 81 -3.88 19.97 -11.04
C ALA A 81 -4.23 21.45 -10.75
N ASP A 82 -4.29 22.25 -11.81
CA ASP A 82 -4.57 23.69 -11.72
C ASP A 82 -6.08 23.98 -11.61
N THR A 83 -6.91 23.15 -12.24
CA THR A 83 -8.38 23.31 -12.29
C THR A 83 -9.13 22.43 -11.28
N ALA A 84 -10.40 22.76 -11.03
CA ALA A 84 -11.23 21.96 -10.14
C ALA A 84 -11.55 20.60 -10.77
N GLU A 85 -11.74 20.55 -12.08
CA GLU A 85 -12.01 19.34 -12.86
C GLU A 85 -10.81 18.38 -12.84
N GLU A 86 -9.59 18.89 -12.97
CA GLU A 86 -8.37 18.07 -12.87
C GLU A 86 -8.18 17.50 -11.46
N ARG A 87 -8.43 18.31 -10.42
CA ARG A 87 -8.37 17.84 -9.02
C ARG A 87 -9.39 16.74 -8.75
N GLU A 88 -10.62 16.90 -9.23
CA GLU A 88 -11.67 15.89 -9.07
C GLU A 88 -11.28 14.58 -9.79
N ALA A 89 -10.81 14.66 -11.04
CA ALA A 89 -10.35 13.49 -11.79
C ALA A 89 -9.19 12.77 -11.08
N ALA A 90 -8.23 13.52 -10.54
CA ALA A 90 -7.12 12.97 -9.78
C ALA A 90 -7.60 12.29 -8.48
N PHE A 91 -8.57 12.88 -7.76
CA PHE A 91 -9.17 12.26 -6.56
C PHE A 91 -9.95 11.00 -6.88
N VAL A 92 -10.76 10.98 -7.95
CA VAL A 92 -11.49 9.79 -8.38
C VAL A 92 -10.50 8.67 -8.69
N SER A 93 -9.43 8.99 -9.43
CA SER A 93 -8.43 7.98 -9.75
C SER A 93 -7.65 7.49 -8.53
N LEU A 94 -7.33 8.39 -7.58
CA LEU A 94 -6.72 7.99 -6.32
C LEU A 94 -7.65 7.06 -5.53
N ARG A 95 -8.96 7.35 -5.45
CA ARG A 95 -9.91 6.48 -4.74
C ARG A 95 -9.97 5.07 -5.31
N VAL A 96 -9.96 4.91 -6.64
CA VAL A 96 -9.93 3.57 -7.26
C VAL A 96 -8.70 2.79 -6.81
N LEU A 97 -7.52 3.41 -6.85
CA LEU A 97 -6.28 2.78 -6.37
C LEU A 97 -6.36 2.38 -4.90
N LEU A 98 -6.89 3.27 -4.04
CA LEU A 98 -7.00 3.01 -2.61
C LEU A 98 -8.03 1.92 -2.30
N ASP A 99 -9.14 1.85 -3.03
CA ASP A 99 -10.14 0.79 -2.89
C ASP A 99 -9.53 -0.58 -3.25
N ASP A 100 -8.71 -0.66 -4.29
CA ASP A 100 -7.97 -1.88 -4.63
C ASP A 100 -6.99 -2.27 -3.51
N ALA A 101 -6.22 -1.30 -2.99
CA ALA A 101 -5.30 -1.54 -1.87
C ALA A 101 -6.03 -2.04 -0.62
N ILE A 102 -7.20 -1.49 -0.30
CA ILE A 102 -8.06 -1.91 0.81
C ILE A 102 -8.50 -3.38 0.66
N LEU A 103 -8.80 -3.82 -0.56
CA LEU A 103 -9.22 -5.19 -0.83
C LEU A 103 -8.06 -6.18 -0.77
N ILE A 104 -6.87 -5.78 -1.21
CA ILE A 104 -5.72 -6.67 -1.42
C ILE A 104 -4.83 -6.77 -0.18
N ALA A 105 -4.70 -5.69 0.61
CA ALA A 105 -3.89 -5.67 1.83
C ALA A 105 -4.22 -6.80 2.83
N PRO A 106 -5.50 -7.14 3.11
CA PRO A 106 -5.84 -8.30 3.92
C PRO A 106 -5.35 -9.63 3.35
N MET A 107 -5.32 -9.78 2.01
CA MET A 107 -4.82 -11.00 1.36
C MET A 107 -3.31 -11.15 1.59
N ALA A 108 -2.57 -10.04 1.55
CA ALA A 108 -1.15 -10.01 1.87
C ALA A 108 -0.87 -10.36 3.33
N ALA A 109 -1.68 -9.84 4.25
CA ALA A 109 -1.60 -10.16 5.67
C ALA A 109 -1.83 -11.66 5.92
N GLY A 110 -2.83 -12.25 5.26
CA GLY A 110 -3.13 -13.68 5.32
C GLY A 110 -1.96 -14.53 4.78
N ALA A 111 -1.47 -14.22 3.59
CA ALA A 111 -0.35 -14.96 2.98
C ALA A 111 0.92 -14.92 3.84
N ALA A 112 1.21 -13.77 4.46
CA ALA A 112 2.34 -13.65 5.39
C ALA A 112 2.12 -14.46 6.68
N ALA A 113 0.90 -14.45 7.24
CA ALA A 113 0.57 -15.22 8.43
C ALA A 113 0.66 -16.74 8.20
N ASP A 114 0.25 -17.21 7.02
CA ASP A 114 0.35 -18.63 6.64
C ASP A 114 1.82 -19.09 6.59
N LEU A 115 2.71 -18.29 5.99
CA LEU A 115 4.16 -18.57 5.98
C LEU A 115 4.76 -18.63 7.39
N VAL A 116 4.35 -17.73 8.28
CA VAL A 116 4.80 -17.74 9.69
C VAL A 116 4.35 -19.05 10.37
N ALA A 117 3.11 -19.46 10.16
CA ALA A 117 2.58 -20.70 10.74
C ALA A 117 3.33 -21.95 10.23
N GLU A 118 3.64 -22.01 8.92
CA GLU A 118 4.40 -23.10 8.33
C GLU A 118 5.82 -23.22 8.92
N GLN A 119 6.52 -22.10 9.10
CA GLN A 119 7.86 -22.10 9.71
C GLN A 119 7.85 -22.57 11.17
N HIS A 120 6.80 -22.22 11.92
CA HIS A 120 6.64 -22.68 13.30
C HIS A 120 6.38 -24.19 13.40
N VAL A 121 5.68 -24.78 12.42
CA VAL A 121 5.46 -26.23 12.35
C VAL A 121 6.74 -26.96 11.97
N ALA A 122 7.50 -26.44 10.99
CA ALA A 122 8.76 -27.06 10.54
C ALA A 122 9.89 -27.00 11.58
N SER A 123 9.81 -26.08 12.54
CA SER A 123 10.82 -25.89 13.60
C SER A 123 10.57 -26.73 14.87
N ARG A 124 9.54 -27.59 14.88
CA ARG A 124 9.20 -28.49 15.99
C ARG A 124 9.64 -29.92 15.71
#